data_AF-A0A1F2YQ29-F1
#
_entry.id   AF-A0A1F2YQ29-F1
#
_cell.length_a   1.000
_cell.length_b   1.000
_cell.length_c   1.000
_cell.angle_alpha   90.00
_cell.angle_beta   90.00
_cell.angle_gamma   90.00
#
_symmetry.space_group_name_H-M   'P 1'
#
loop_
_entity.id
_entity.type
_entity.pdbx_description
1 polymer ?
#
loop_
_entity_poly.entity_id
_entity_poly.type
_entity_poly.pdbx_seq_one_letter_code
_entity_poly.pdbx_strand_id
1 'polypeptide(L)'
;MRYGFIKAVILVVALALSVSSLRAGERCPSMAHLEAEQALRLHSELMVIGLTCQKYYRQPSDIYTEYQKFTAENANLLRQAENNLVLRVGVERFHALRTNIANDVSRRAAFMSPKAYCQANALFVGDLLALSSDGVRQYVARLAAGARQQVPACVAATPSRSAMVFKNE
;
A
#
# COMPACT_ATOMS: atom_id res chain seq x y z
N MET A 1 -43.02 27.02 -37.29
CA MET A 1 -41.96 25.97 -37.23
C MET A 1 -40.77 26.30 -36.32
N ARG A 2 -40.73 27.42 -35.58
CA ARG A 2 -39.60 27.77 -34.69
C ARG A 2 -39.72 27.29 -33.22
N TYR A 3 -40.94 27.01 -32.75
CA TYR A 3 -41.20 26.60 -31.36
C TYR A 3 -40.96 25.11 -31.07
N GLY A 4 -40.87 24.25 -32.10
CA GLY A 4 -40.61 22.81 -31.93
C GLY A 4 -39.14 22.49 -31.65
N PHE A 5 -38.22 23.21 -32.29
CA PHE A 5 -36.78 23.03 -32.10
C PHE A 5 -36.31 23.44 -30.70
N ILE A 6 -36.88 24.50 -30.12
CA ILE A 6 -36.47 25.01 -28.80
C ILE A 6 -36.85 24.01 -27.69
N LYS A 7 -38.02 23.36 -27.78
CA LYS A 7 -38.42 22.32 -26.82
C LYS A 7 -37.53 21.07 -26.89
N ALA A 8 -37.07 20.71 -28.08
CA ALA A 8 -36.18 19.55 -28.27
C ALA A 8 -34.77 19.79 -27.69
N VAL A 9 -34.23 21.02 -27.80
CA VAL A 9 -32.91 21.35 -27.24
C VAL A 9 -32.93 21.39 -25.71
N ILE A 10 -34.00 21.90 -25.10
CA ILE A 10 -34.12 21.96 -23.63
C ILE A 10 -34.24 20.55 -23.01
N LEU A 11 -34.91 19.62 -23.69
CA LEU A 11 -35.05 18.24 -23.20
C LEU A 11 -33.72 17.46 -23.23
N VAL A 12 -32.84 17.74 -24.19
CA VAL A 12 -31.53 17.07 -24.33
C VAL A 12 -30.51 17.59 -23.30
N VAL A 13 -30.54 18.88 -22.96
CA VAL A 13 -29.65 19.45 -21.92
C VAL A 13 -30.05 18.99 -20.51
N ALA A 14 -31.34 18.78 -20.24
CA ALA A 14 -31.82 18.28 -18.95
C ALA A 14 -31.44 16.81 -18.68
N LEU A 15 -31.26 15.99 -19.73
CA LEU A 15 -30.82 14.59 -19.58
C LEU A 15 -29.29 14.42 -19.45
N ALA A 16 -28.50 15.44 -19.81
CA ALA A 16 -27.05 15.40 -19.75
C ALA A 16 -26.47 15.76 -18.36
N LEU A 17 -27.30 16.30 -17.45
CA LEU A 17 -26.88 16.78 -16.13
C LEU A 17 -27.09 15.77 -14.99
N SER A 18 -27.64 14.58 -15.26
CA SER A 18 -27.99 13.59 -14.23
C SER A 18 -27.00 12.42 -14.09
N VAL A 19 -25.86 12.43 -14.81
CA VAL A 19 -24.80 11.42 -14.63
C VAL A 19 -23.78 11.89 -13.58
N SER A 20 -24.25 12.24 -12.39
CA SER A 20 -23.40 12.30 -11.22
C SER A 20 -22.99 10.86 -10.90
N SER A 21 -21.78 10.51 -11.29
CA SER A 21 -21.19 9.20 -11.03
C SER A 21 -21.21 8.92 -9.53
N LEU A 22 -22.17 8.12 -9.06
CA LEU A 22 -22.00 7.36 -7.83
C LEU A 22 -20.87 6.36 -8.10
N ARG A 23 -19.62 6.81 -7.94
CA ARG A 23 -18.51 5.92 -7.65
C ARG A 23 -18.96 5.16 -6.42
N ALA A 24 -19.24 3.87 -6.56
CA ALA A 24 -19.39 2.97 -5.42
C ALA A 24 -18.19 3.23 -4.51
N GLY A 25 -18.42 3.91 -3.39
CA GLY A 25 -17.33 4.38 -2.54
C GLY A 25 -16.51 3.18 -2.13
N GLU A 26 -15.23 3.17 -2.50
CA GLU A 26 -14.29 2.18 -1.98
C GLU A 26 -14.39 2.25 -0.47
N ARG A 27 -14.95 1.21 0.15
CA ARG A 27 -15.08 1.20 1.61
C ARG A 27 -13.68 1.25 2.19
N CYS A 28 -13.48 2.11 3.19
CA CYS A 28 -12.20 2.20 3.88
C CYS A 28 -11.75 0.80 4.32
N PRO A 29 -10.58 0.31 3.85
CA PRO A 29 -10.14 -1.02 4.23
C PRO A 29 -9.95 -1.15 5.74
N SER A 30 -10.21 -2.33 6.29
CA SER A 30 -9.92 -2.63 7.69
C SER A 30 -8.42 -2.51 7.97
N MET A 31 -8.04 -2.17 9.21
CA MET A 31 -6.63 -2.08 9.61
C MET A 31 -5.86 -3.37 9.32
N ALA A 32 -6.42 -4.54 9.64
CA ALA A 32 -5.79 -5.83 9.35
C ALA A 32 -5.47 -6.06 7.86
N HIS A 33 -6.21 -5.43 6.94
CA HIS A 33 -5.94 -5.54 5.51
C HIS A 33 -4.82 -4.61 5.07
N LEU A 34 -4.82 -3.38 5.59
CA LEU A 34 -3.72 -2.44 5.35
C LEU A 34 -2.42 -3.00 5.93
N GLU A 35 -2.44 -3.57 7.13
CA GLU A 35 -1.29 -4.22 7.74
C GLU A 35 -0.80 -5.41 6.91
N ALA A 36 -1.71 -6.27 6.45
CA ALA A 36 -1.35 -7.39 5.58
C ALA A 36 -0.71 -6.92 4.26
N GLU A 37 -1.28 -5.89 3.62
CA GLU A 37 -0.73 -5.31 2.41
C GLU A 37 0.66 -4.69 2.65
N GLN A 38 0.82 -3.91 3.73
CA GLN A 38 2.11 -3.29 4.06
C GLN A 38 3.17 -4.33 4.43
N ALA A 39 2.81 -5.43 5.10
CA ALA A 39 3.74 -6.52 5.38
C ALA A 39 4.29 -7.14 4.08
N LEU A 40 3.44 -7.38 3.09
CA LEU A 40 3.86 -7.96 1.81
C LEU A 40 4.58 -6.95 0.91
N ARG A 41 4.24 -5.67 0.99
CA ARG A 41 5.00 -4.58 0.35
C ARG A 41 6.42 -4.54 0.87
N LEU A 42 6.57 -4.52 2.20
CA LEU A 42 7.86 -4.53 2.88
C LEU A 42 8.68 -5.77 2.50
N HIS A 43 8.05 -6.95 2.51
CA HIS A 43 8.70 -8.20 2.12
C HIS A 43 9.22 -8.18 0.67
N SER A 44 8.39 -7.70 -0.26
CA SER A 44 8.75 -7.61 -1.68
C SER A 44 9.84 -6.57 -1.94
N GLU A 45 9.80 -5.44 -1.22
CA GLU A 45 10.82 -4.39 -1.31
C GLU A 45 12.18 -4.90 -0.82
N LEU A 46 12.22 -5.58 0.33
CA LEU A 46 13.44 -6.20 0.85
C LEU A 46 13.99 -7.26 -0.11
N MET A 47 13.13 -8.06 -0.74
CA MET A 47 13.55 -9.05 -1.73
C MET A 47 14.26 -8.38 -2.92
N VAL A 48 13.66 -7.34 -3.50
CA VAL A 48 14.23 -6.63 -4.65
C VAL A 48 15.52 -5.91 -4.28
N ILE A 49 15.57 -5.27 -3.10
CA ILE A 49 16.81 -4.67 -2.59
C ILE A 49 17.89 -5.74 -2.41
N GLY A 50 17.55 -6.87 -1.77
CA GLY A 50 18.46 -8.00 -1.56
C GLY A 50 19.07 -8.49 -2.87
N LEU A 51 18.24 -8.76 -3.89
CA LEU A 51 18.67 -9.21 -5.21
C LEU A 51 19.51 -8.15 -5.94
N THR A 52 19.10 -6.89 -5.89
CA THR A 52 19.79 -5.79 -6.59
C THR A 52 21.14 -5.48 -5.96
N CYS A 53 21.22 -5.59 -4.64
CA CYS A 53 22.35 -5.11 -3.84
C CYS A 53 23.31 -6.20 -3.36
N GLN A 54 23.04 -7.47 -3.66
CA GLN A 54 23.85 -8.62 -3.23
C GLN A 54 25.36 -8.45 -3.49
N LYS A 55 25.75 -7.86 -4.62
CA LYS A 55 27.17 -7.66 -4.97
C LYS A 55 27.85 -6.50 -4.21
N TYR A 56 27.08 -5.63 -3.58
CA TYR A 56 27.57 -4.42 -2.89
C TYR A 56 27.71 -4.60 -1.37
N TYR A 57 27.04 -5.59 -0.79
CA TYR A 57 27.13 -5.96 0.62
C TYR A 57 27.62 -7.39 0.70
N ARG A 58 28.90 -7.60 1.04
CA ARG A 58 29.49 -8.94 1.05
C ARG A 58 29.93 -9.43 2.43
N GLN A 59 29.97 -8.58 3.47
CA GLN A 59 30.46 -8.96 4.80
C GLN A 59 29.72 -8.26 5.94
N PRO A 60 29.49 -8.93 7.10
CA PRO A 60 29.78 -10.35 7.38
C PRO A 60 28.80 -11.34 6.70
N SER A 61 27.69 -10.85 6.20
CA SER A 61 26.70 -11.59 5.40
C SER A 61 26.30 -10.76 4.19
N ASP A 62 25.85 -11.41 3.11
CA ASP A 62 25.26 -10.68 2.01
C ASP A 62 23.81 -10.29 2.31
N ILE A 63 23.39 -9.15 1.76
CA ILE A 63 22.07 -8.56 2.01
C ILE A 63 20.90 -9.46 1.59
N TYR A 64 21.11 -10.38 0.63
CA TYR A 64 20.08 -11.33 0.22
C TYR A 64 19.92 -12.45 1.26
N THR A 65 21.02 -12.93 1.84
CA THR A 65 20.99 -13.86 2.99
C THR A 65 20.26 -13.25 4.19
N GLU A 66 20.48 -11.98 4.51
CA GLU A 66 19.75 -11.30 5.59
C GLU A 66 18.24 -11.18 5.29
N TYR A 67 17.86 -10.91 4.05
CA TYR A 67 16.46 -10.95 3.62
C TYR A 67 15.84 -12.34 3.83
N GLN A 68 16.57 -13.42 3.54
CA GLN A 68 16.08 -14.79 3.76
C GLN A 68 15.87 -15.05 5.26
N LYS A 69 16.80 -14.62 6.10
CA LYS A 69 16.69 -14.70 7.55
C LYS A 69 15.47 -13.93 8.06
N PHE A 70 15.30 -12.67 7.63
CA PHE A 70 14.10 -11.87 7.93
C PHE A 70 12.81 -12.60 7.56
N THR A 71 12.78 -13.22 6.38
CA THR A 71 11.62 -14.00 5.90
C THR A 71 11.33 -15.19 6.81
N ALA A 72 12.36 -15.91 7.25
CA ALA A 72 12.22 -17.05 8.15
C ALA A 72 11.73 -16.62 9.55
N GLU A 73 12.33 -15.58 10.13
CA GLU A 73 11.98 -15.06 11.46
C GLU A 73 10.55 -14.48 11.50
N ASN A 74 10.07 -13.97 10.37
CA ASN A 74 8.73 -13.36 10.27
C ASN A 74 7.73 -14.23 9.50
N ALA A 75 8.02 -15.52 9.29
CA ALA A 75 7.21 -16.42 8.46
C ALA A 75 5.73 -16.49 8.88
N ASN A 76 5.44 -16.41 10.19
CA ASN A 76 4.07 -16.41 10.69
C ASN A 76 3.32 -15.13 10.31
N LEU A 77 3.95 -13.96 10.45
CA LEU A 77 3.37 -12.68 10.06
C LEU A 77 3.07 -12.66 8.55
N LEU A 78 4.06 -13.05 7.74
CA LEU A 78 3.95 -13.05 6.28
C LEU A 78 2.86 -14.01 5.78
N ARG A 79 2.78 -15.22 6.37
CA ARG A 79 1.75 -16.20 6.03
C ARG A 79 0.35 -15.73 6.41
N GLN A 80 0.19 -15.11 7.58
CA GLN A 80 -1.09 -14.54 7.99
C GLN A 80 -1.51 -13.38 7.07
N ALA A 81 -0.57 -12.52 6.70
CA ALA A 81 -0.82 -11.44 5.75
C ALA A 81 -1.28 -11.95 4.38
N GLU A 82 -0.59 -12.97 3.85
CA GLU A 82 -0.95 -13.64 2.60
C GLU A 82 -2.35 -14.25 2.68
N ASN A 83 -2.62 -15.07 3.70
CA ASN A 83 -3.93 -15.69 3.89
C ASN A 83 -5.05 -14.63 3.98
N ASN A 84 -4.85 -13.57 4.76
CA ASN A 84 -5.83 -12.50 4.91
C ASN A 84 -6.14 -11.79 3.60
N LEU A 85 -5.13 -11.58 2.75
CA LEU A 85 -5.31 -10.97 1.45
C LEU A 85 -5.98 -11.92 0.46
N VAL A 86 -5.49 -13.15 0.34
CA VAL A 86 -6.07 -14.16 -0.56
C VAL A 86 -7.55 -14.39 -0.24
N LEU A 87 -7.91 -14.51 1.04
CA LEU A 87 -9.31 -14.67 1.46
C LEU A 87 -10.20 -13.49 1.06
N ARG A 88 -9.65 -12.28 1.00
CA ARG A 88 -10.43 -11.07 0.71
C ARG A 88 -10.50 -10.74 -0.78
N VAL A 89 -9.38 -10.85 -1.49
CA VAL A 89 -9.27 -10.39 -2.89
C VAL A 89 -9.22 -11.54 -3.90
N GLY A 90 -9.00 -12.78 -3.45
CA GLY A 90 -8.79 -13.94 -4.31
C GLY A 90 -7.34 -14.06 -4.80
N VAL A 91 -6.97 -15.28 -5.21
CA VAL A 91 -5.61 -15.65 -5.61
C VAL A 91 -5.09 -14.81 -6.79
N GLU A 92 -5.90 -14.62 -7.83
CA GLU A 92 -5.52 -13.84 -9.01
C GLU A 92 -5.17 -12.38 -8.68
N ARG A 93 -6.03 -11.72 -7.89
CA ARG A 93 -5.78 -10.32 -7.49
C ARG A 93 -4.61 -10.21 -6.53
N PHE A 94 -4.40 -11.22 -5.69
CA PHE A 94 -3.22 -11.32 -4.84
C PHE A 94 -1.92 -11.44 -5.65
N HIS A 95 -1.89 -12.30 -6.67
CA HIS A 95 -0.74 -12.40 -7.57
C HIS A 95 -0.49 -11.09 -8.31
N ALA A 96 -1.54 -10.45 -8.83
CA ALA A 96 -1.44 -9.14 -9.46
C ALA A 96 -0.87 -8.08 -8.49
N LEU A 97 -1.31 -8.08 -7.23
CA LEU A 97 -0.77 -7.21 -6.18
C LEU A 97 0.74 -7.42 -6.00
N ARG A 98 1.20 -8.67 -5.82
CA ARG A 98 2.63 -8.97 -5.65
C ARG A 98 3.46 -8.55 -6.86
N THR A 99 2.97 -8.84 -8.07
CA THR A 99 3.62 -8.42 -9.31
C THR A 99 3.72 -6.90 -9.41
N ASN A 100 2.64 -6.18 -9.09
CA ASN A 100 2.63 -4.72 -9.12
C ASN A 100 3.62 -4.10 -8.12
N ILE A 101 3.70 -4.66 -6.91
CA ILE A 101 4.66 -4.23 -5.90
C ILE A 101 6.10 -4.46 -6.39
N ALA A 102 6.41 -5.67 -6.87
CA ALA A 102 7.74 -5.99 -7.37
C ALA A 102 8.16 -5.08 -8.55
N ASN A 103 7.24 -4.83 -9.48
CA ASN A 103 7.46 -3.93 -10.61
C ASN A 103 7.71 -2.49 -10.14
N ASP A 104 7.00 -2.03 -9.11
CA ASP A 104 7.14 -0.69 -8.57
C ASP A 104 8.51 -0.46 -7.92
N VAL A 105 8.94 -1.40 -7.08
CA VAL A 105 10.29 -1.38 -6.49
C VAL A 105 11.36 -1.47 -7.59
N SER A 106 11.17 -2.35 -8.58
CA SER A 106 12.12 -2.51 -9.69
C SER A 106 12.25 -1.24 -10.53
N ARG A 107 11.14 -0.53 -10.79
CA ARG A 107 11.18 0.77 -11.48
C ARG A 107 11.96 1.80 -10.68
N ARG A 108 11.73 1.90 -9.35
CA ARG A 108 12.53 2.79 -8.49
C ARG A 108 14.02 2.49 -8.57
N ALA A 109 14.39 1.21 -8.58
CA ALA A 109 15.77 0.79 -8.76
C ALA A 109 16.34 1.18 -10.13
N ALA A 110 15.54 1.10 -11.20
CA ALA A 110 15.96 1.42 -12.56
C ALA A 110 16.23 2.91 -12.79
N PHE A 111 15.63 3.82 -12.01
CA PHE A 111 15.89 5.27 -12.12
C PHE A 111 17.24 5.71 -11.54
N MET A 112 17.98 4.79 -10.90
CA MET A 112 19.27 5.08 -10.27
C MET A 112 20.35 4.11 -10.76
N SER A 113 21.62 4.51 -10.66
CA SER A 113 22.69 3.52 -10.79
C SER A 113 22.57 2.49 -9.65
N PRO A 114 22.92 1.20 -9.87
CA PRO A 114 22.78 0.19 -8.82
C PRO A 114 23.56 0.54 -7.55
N LYS A 115 24.72 1.18 -7.66
CA LYS A 115 25.49 1.66 -6.51
C LYS A 115 24.72 2.71 -5.70
N ALA A 116 24.15 3.71 -6.37
CA ALA A 116 23.38 4.77 -5.72
C ALA A 116 22.09 4.23 -5.06
N TYR A 117 21.40 3.31 -5.75
CA TYR A 117 20.22 2.64 -5.20
C TYR A 117 20.56 1.88 -3.91
N CYS A 118 21.65 1.11 -3.92
CA CYS A 118 22.06 0.34 -2.75
C CYS A 118 22.49 1.24 -1.60
N GLN A 119 23.28 2.30 -1.87
CA GLN A 119 23.67 3.27 -0.84
C GLN A 119 22.46 3.95 -0.19
N ALA A 120 21.44 4.32 -0.98
CA ALA A 120 20.23 4.96 -0.47
C ALA A 120 19.40 4.04 0.44
N ASN A 121 19.50 2.71 0.26
CA ASN A 121 18.74 1.72 1.02
C ASN A 121 19.53 1.06 2.15
N ALA A 122 20.83 1.37 2.29
CA ALA A 122 21.73 0.71 3.24
C ALA A 122 21.22 0.81 4.68
N LEU A 123 20.92 2.03 5.14
CA LEU A 123 20.47 2.31 6.50
C LEU A 123 19.09 1.73 6.74
N PHE A 124 18.17 1.93 5.80
CA PHE A 124 16.82 1.38 5.89
C PHE A 124 16.82 -0.14 6.10
N VAL A 125 17.58 -0.88 5.28
CA VAL A 125 17.66 -2.32 5.40
C VAL A 125 18.35 -2.73 6.71
N GLY A 126 19.45 -2.08 7.08
CA GLY A 126 20.14 -2.35 8.35
C GLY A 126 19.23 -2.16 9.57
N ASP A 127 18.51 -1.05 9.65
CA ASP A 127 17.61 -0.72 10.76
C ASP A 127 16.44 -1.72 10.85
N LEU A 128 15.89 -2.10 9.70
CA LEU A 128 14.76 -3.01 9.65
C LEU A 128 15.13 -4.45 10.01
N LEU A 129 16.28 -4.92 9.54
CA LEU A 129 16.82 -6.26 9.86
C LEU A 129 17.22 -6.37 11.34
N ALA A 130 17.52 -5.25 12.00
CA ALA A 130 17.82 -5.22 13.44
C ALA A 130 16.56 -5.30 14.32
N LEU A 131 15.34 -5.20 13.76
CA LEU A 131 14.11 -5.30 14.53
C LEU A 131 13.80 -6.74 14.93
N SER A 132 13.30 -6.91 16.16
CA SER A 132 12.63 -8.15 16.55
C SER A 132 11.34 -8.35 15.74
N SER A 133 10.77 -9.56 15.73
CA SER A 133 9.48 -9.81 15.07
C SER A 133 8.35 -8.90 15.60
N ASP A 134 8.38 -8.53 16.89
CA ASP A 134 7.46 -7.53 17.45
C ASP A 134 7.75 -6.12 16.92
N GLY A 135 9.01 -5.75 16.80
CA GLY A 135 9.43 -4.51 16.18
C GLY A 135 8.95 -4.41 14.73
N VAL A 136 9.06 -5.50 13.96
CA VAL A 136 8.55 -5.59 12.58
C VAL A 136 7.03 -5.43 12.55
N ARG A 137 6.29 -6.11 13.45
CA ARG A 137 4.84 -5.94 13.57
C ARG A 137 4.45 -4.49 13.83
N GLN A 138 5.13 -3.82 14.77
CA GLN A 138 4.88 -2.41 15.07
C GLN A 138 5.23 -1.50 13.88
N TYR A 139 6.33 -1.79 13.19
CA TYR A 139 6.73 -1.06 11.99
C TYR A 139 5.66 -1.15 10.89
N VAL A 140 5.18 -2.36 10.60
CA VAL A 140 4.08 -2.61 9.66
C VAL A 140 2.79 -1.89 10.08
N ALA A 141 2.43 -1.93 11.37
CA ALA A 141 1.25 -1.22 11.88
C ALA A 141 1.33 0.30 11.64
N ARG A 142 2.51 0.91 11.83
CA ARG A 142 2.73 2.33 11.51
C ARG A 142 2.59 2.62 10.02
N LEU A 143 3.16 1.75 9.16
CA LEU A 143 2.97 1.87 7.71
C LEU A 143 1.49 1.79 7.33
N ALA A 144 0.75 0.87 7.93
CA ALA A 144 -0.68 0.69 7.67
C ALA A 144 -1.50 1.91 8.12
N ALA A 145 -1.17 2.51 9.26
CA ALA A 145 -1.78 3.74 9.73
C ALA A 145 -1.54 4.90 8.76
N GLY A 146 -0.31 5.04 8.23
CA GLY A 146 0.03 6.01 7.20
C GLY A 146 -0.73 5.75 5.89
N ALA A 147 -0.76 4.50 5.43
CA ALA A 147 -1.51 4.11 4.23
C ALA A 147 -3.00 4.41 4.37
N ARG A 148 -3.58 4.21 5.56
CA ARG A 148 -4.98 4.57 5.84
C ARG A 148 -5.26 6.05 5.59
N GLN A 149 -4.34 6.93 5.98
CA GLN A 149 -4.49 8.38 5.80
C GLN A 149 -4.39 8.81 4.33
N GLN A 150 -3.83 7.97 3.47
CA GLN A 150 -3.73 8.23 2.03
C GLN A 150 -4.97 7.77 1.26
N VAL A 151 -5.84 6.94 1.86
CA VAL A 151 -7.07 6.47 1.23
C VAL A 151 -8.18 7.51 1.45
N PRO A 152 -8.69 8.20 0.41
CA PRO A 152 -9.65 9.29 0.58
C PRO A 152 -10.93 8.84 1.32
N ALA A 153 -11.40 7.63 1.04
CA ALA A 153 -12.56 7.07 1.70
C ALA A 153 -12.35 6.78 3.20
N CYS A 154 -11.11 6.59 3.65
CA CYS A 154 -10.77 6.45 5.06
C CYS A 154 -10.70 7.80 5.79
N VAL A 155 -10.21 8.84 5.11
CA VAL A 155 -10.12 10.18 5.68
C VAL A 155 -11.51 10.79 5.86
N ALA A 156 -12.38 10.65 4.85
CA ALA A 156 -13.76 11.15 4.90
C ALA A 156 -14.63 10.46 5.97
N ALA A 157 -14.26 9.23 6.38
CA ALA A 157 -14.98 8.47 7.40
C ALA A 157 -14.55 8.81 8.85
N THR A 158 -13.53 9.65 9.04
CA THR A 158 -13.12 10.08 10.38
C THR A 158 -14.03 11.23 10.81
N PRO A 159 -14.85 11.10 11.88
CA PRO A 159 -15.68 12.20 12.34
C PRO A 159 -14.78 13.37 12.72
N SER A 160 -15.05 14.54 12.12
CA SER A 160 -14.35 15.77 12.43
C SER A 160 -14.38 16.01 13.94
N ARG A 161 -13.21 16.16 14.54
CA ARG A 161 -13.01 16.50 15.96
C ARG A 161 -13.73 17.79 16.38
N SER A 162 -14.27 18.57 15.44
CA SER A 162 -15.06 19.78 15.69
C SER A 162 -16.46 19.52 16.25
N ALA A 163 -16.93 18.28 16.37
CA ALA A 163 -18.24 17.97 16.96
C ALA A 163 -18.21 17.64 18.48
N MET A 164 -17.04 17.63 19.13
CA MET A 164 -16.93 17.52 20.60
C MET A 164 -16.64 18.88 21.22
N VAL A 165 -17.59 19.80 21.13
CA VAL A 165 -17.59 21.06 21.89
C VAL A 165 -18.96 21.16 22.56
N PHE A 166 -18.93 21.02 23.89
CA PHE A 166 -19.94 21.36 24.89
C PHE A 166 -21.30 20.62 24.86
N LYS A 167 -21.44 19.69 25.81
CA LYS A 167 -22.66 19.60 26.60
C LYS A 167 -22.27 19.46 28.07
N ASN A 168 -22.04 20.62 28.71
CA ASN A 168 -22.10 20.75 30.16
C ASN A 168 -23.53 21.19 30.47
N GLU A 169 -24.31 20.29 31.06
CA GLU A 169 -25.43 20.61 31.95
C GLU A 169 -25.31 19.68 33.17
#